data_AF-A0A9D2P4D1-F1
#
_entry.id   AF-A0A9D2P4D1-F1
#
_cell.length_a   1.000
_cell.length_b   1.000
_cell.length_c   1.000
_cell.angle_alpha   90.00
_cell.angle_beta   90.00
_cell.angle_gamma   90.00
#
_symmetry.space_group_name_H-M   'P 1'
#
loop_
_entity.id
_entity.type
_entity.pdbx_description
1 polymer ?
#
loop_
_entity_poly.entity_id
_entity_poly.type
_entity_poly.pdbx_seq_one_letter_code
_entity_poly.pdbx_strand_id
1 'polypeptide(L)'
;GTRYAGHNSMTGIMKGNRMLKGLGERHDSGIKITLLTLPADGYPKERIEKTKELLSELTELGVAVMEKPGIHEHFAVIDKEIVWYGSVNLLSNAKEEDNLMRVKSKEIAQELLEIGFTVSDR
;
A
#
# COMPACT_ATOMS: atom_id res chain seq x y z
N GLY A 1 17.59 -0.12 -7.44
CA GLY A 1 16.22 -0.57 -7.72
C GLY A 1 15.35 -0.19 -6.55
N THR A 2 14.62 0.91 -6.69
CA THR A 2 13.69 1.46 -5.70
C THR A 2 12.59 0.44 -5.42
N ARG A 3 12.41 0.09 -4.15
CA ARG A 3 11.38 -0.84 -3.68
C ARG A 3 10.39 -0.06 -2.85
N TYR A 4 9.13 -0.06 -3.28
CA TYR A 4 8.00 0.43 -2.49
C TYR A 4 7.31 -0.76 -1.84
N ALA A 5 7.11 -0.71 -0.53
CA ALA A 5 6.23 -1.62 0.17
C ALA A 5 5.37 -0.82 1.12
N GLY A 6 4.05 -0.95 1.02
CA GLY A 6 3.15 -0.22 1.89
C GLY A 6 1.85 -0.97 2.13
N HIS A 7 1.36 -0.89 3.35
CA HIS A 7 0.04 -1.38 3.70
C HIS A 7 -0.98 -0.27 3.58
N ASN A 8 -2.11 -0.61 2.98
CA ASN A 8 -3.23 0.28 2.92
C ASN A 8 -4.54 -0.46 3.16
N SER A 9 -5.30 -0.06 4.17
CA SER A 9 -6.71 -0.44 4.24
C SER A 9 -7.40 0.27 3.08
N MET A 10 -7.97 -0.43 2.10
CA MET A 10 -8.74 0.16 0.99
C MET A 10 -10.10 0.72 1.43
N THR A 11 -10.11 1.54 2.47
CA THR A 11 -11.28 2.21 3.05
C THR A 11 -11.69 3.46 2.27
N GLY A 12 -10.85 3.98 1.38
CA GLY A 12 -11.21 4.97 0.38
C GLY A 12 -11.06 4.38 -1.02
N ILE A 13 -12.18 4.06 -1.67
CA ILE A 13 -12.20 3.62 -3.06
C ILE A 13 -11.45 4.66 -3.90
N MET A 14 -10.44 4.22 -4.66
CA MET A 14 -9.62 5.03 -5.56
C MET A 14 -10.48 5.74 -6.61
N LYS A 15 -11.04 6.89 -6.23
CA LYS A 15 -11.59 7.84 -7.21
C LYS A 15 -10.44 8.67 -7.76
N GLY A 16 -9.74 8.14 -8.76
CA GLY A 16 -8.81 8.94 -9.54
C GLY A 16 -7.79 8.14 -10.33
N ASN A 17 -7.96 8.14 -11.65
CA ASN A 17 -7.02 7.62 -12.66
C ASN A 17 -5.58 8.15 -12.49
N ARG A 18 -5.37 9.25 -11.76
CA ARG A 18 -4.05 9.87 -11.53
C ARG A 18 -3.11 9.01 -10.69
N MET A 19 -3.60 8.37 -9.62
CA MET A 19 -2.73 7.57 -8.74
C MET A 19 -2.29 6.29 -9.45
N LEU A 20 -3.23 5.59 -10.10
CA LEU A 20 -2.95 4.41 -10.94
C LEU A 20 -1.96 4.74 -12.06
N LYS A 21 -2.20 5.83 -12.79
CA LYS A 21 -1.27 6.31 -13.82
C LYS A 21 0.12 6.58 -13.27
N GLY A 22 0.23 7.25 -12.13
CA GLY A 22 1.51 7.53 -11.49
C GLY A 22 2.25 6.28 -11.01
N LEU A 23 1.54 5.22 -10.61
CA LEU A 23 2.14 3.93 -10.28
C LEU A 23 2.63 3.21 -11.54
N GLY A 24 1.85 3.23 -12.63
CA GLY A 24 2.26 2.68 -13.93
C GLY A 24 3.51 3.35 -14.49
N GLU A 25 3.55 4.69 -14.52
CA GLU A 25 4.73 5.45 -14.97
C GLU A 25 5.99 5.11 -14.15
N ARG A 26 5.84 4.88 -12.85
CA ARG A 26 6.95 4.45 -11.99
C ARG A 26 7.37 3.02 -12.30
N HIS A 27 6.42 2.10 -12.48
CA HIS A 27 6.74 0.74 -12.91
C HIS A 27 7.53 0.73 -14.22
N ASP A 28 7.09 1.49 -15.23
CA ASP A 28 7.75 1.62 -16.53
C ASP A 28 9.18 2.20 -16.41
N SER A 29 9.43 3.04 -15.39
CA SER A 29 10.76 3.55 -15.07
C SER A 29 11.67 2.53 -14.35
N GLY A 30 11.23 1.28 -14.18
CA GLY A 30 11.98 0.20 -13.54
C GLY A 30 11.89 0.18 -12.00
N ILE A 31 10.95 0.94 -11.43
CA ILE A 31 10.70 0.95 -9.99
C ILE A 31 9.85 -0.27 -9.63
N LYS A 32 10.29 -1.02 -8.62
CA LYS A 32 9.51 -2.14 -8.10
C LYS A 32 8.51 -1.64 -7.07
N ILE A 33 7.23 -1.87 -7.32
CA ILE A 33 6.14 -1.49 -6.43
C ILE A 33 5.49 -2.74 -5.88
N THR A 34 5.30 -2.78 -4.56
CA THR A 34 4.60 -3.85 -3.85
C THR A 34 3.53 -3.24 -2.96
N LEU A 35 2.29 -3.69 -3.15
CA LEU A 35 1.14 -3.31 -2.35
C LEU A 35 0.82 -4.44 -1.37
N LEU A 36 0.78 -4.10 -0.08
CA LEU A 36 0.24 -4.96 0.96
C LEU A 36 -1.21 -4.53 1.22
N THR A 37 -2.15 -5.47 1.17
CA THR A 37 -3.57 -5.20 1.45
C THR A 37 -4.14 -6.27 2.37
N LEU A 38 -5.19 -5.94 3.12
CA LEU A 38 -6.04 -6.98 3.70
C LEU A 38 -6.66 -7.82 2.57
N PRO A 39 -6.95 -9.11 2.81
CA PRO A 39 -7.70 -9.91 1.86
C PRO A 39 -9.09 -9.30 1.62
N ALA A 40 -9.64 -9.50 0.42
CA ALA A 40 -10.87 -8.81 0.00
C ALA A 40 -12.09 -9.10 0.92
N ASP A 41 -12.12 -10.27 1.56
CA ASP A 41 -13.15 -10.68 2.52
C ASP A 41 -13.08 -9.93 3.87
N GLY A 42 -11.95 -9.28 4.17
CA GLY A 42 -11.77 -8.40 5.32
C GLY A 42 -12.47 -7.05 5.18
N TYR A 43 -13.04 -6.73 4.01
CA TYR A 43 -13.78 -5.49 3.77
C TYR A 43 -15.30 -5.68 3.90
N PRO A 44 -16.06 -4.60 4.20
CA PRO A 44 -17.52 -4.63 4.16
C PRO A 44 -18.06 -5.20 2.84
N LYS A 45 -19.13 -6.00 2.89
CA LYS A 45 -19.65 -6.77 1.74
C LYS A 45 -19.88 -5.92 0.50
N GLU A 46 -20.37 -4.70 0.68
CA GLU A 46 -20.64 -3.73 -0.38
C GLU A 46 -19.39 -3.19 -1.09
N ARG A 47 -18.18 -3.49 -0.58
CA ARG A 47 -16.89 -3.06 -1.13
C ARG A 47 -16.06 -4.19 -1.70
N ILE A 48 -16.38 -5.44 -1.41
CA ILE A 48 -15.58 -6.61 -1.82
C ILE A 48 -15.33 -6.61 -3.33
N GLU A 49 -16.38 -6.44 -4.14
CA GLU A 49 -16.27 -6.52 -5.60
C GLU A 49 -15.40 -5.37 -6.15
N LYS A 50 -15.64 -4.14 -5.70
CA LYS A 50 -14.85 -2.97 -6.10
C LYS A 50 -13.38 -3.09 -5.67
N THR A 51 -13.12 -3.67 -4.50
CA THR A 51 -11.76 -3.95 -4.04
C THR A 51 -11.08 -4.93 -4.96
N LYS A 52 -11.74 -6.04 -5.33
CA LYS A 52 -11.20 -7.03 -6.26
C LYS A 52 -10.87 -6.44 -7.63
N GLU A 53 -11.79 -5.65 -8.19
CA GLU A 53 -11.58 -4.95 -9.47
C GLU A 53 -10.30 -4.10 -9.41
N LEU A 54 -10.13 -3.29 -8.36
CA LEU A 54 -8.93 -2.46 -8.23
C LEU A 54 -7.64 -3.29 -8.04
N LEU A 55 -7.69 -4.36 -7.27
CA LEU A 55 -6.51 -5.23 -7.10
C LEU A 55 -6.11 -5.87 -8.44
N SER A 56 -7.08 -6.19 -9.31
CA SER A 56 -6.82 -6.64 -10.69
C SER A 56 -6.15 -5.54 -11.51
N GLU A 57 -6.71 -4.32 -11.53
CA GLU A 57 -6.14 -3.18 -12.26
C GLU A 57 -4.69 -2.88 -11.83
N LEU A 58 -4.41 -2.91 -10.52
CA LEU A 58 -3.06 -2.70 -9.98
C LEU A 58 -2.09 -3.80 -10.42
N THR A 59 -2.56 -5.04 -10.43
CA THR A 59 -1.76 -6.19 -10.89
C THR A 59 -1.45 -6.08 -12.38
N GLU A 60 -2.42 -5.67 -13.21
CA GLU A 60 -2.24 -5.42 -14.64
C GLU A 60 -1.26 -4.28 -14.92
N LEU A 61 -1.17 -3.29 -14.02
CA LEU A 61 -0.18 -2.20 -14.06
C LEU A 61 1.22 -2.61 -13.58
N GLY A 62 1.46 -3.89 -13.30
CA GLY A 62 2.77 -4.39 -12.87
C GLY A 62 3.08 -4.16 -11.38
N VAL A 63 2.08 -3.77 -10.58
CA VAL A 63 2.21 -3.69 -9.12
C VAL A 63 2.08 -5.10 -8.53
N ALA A 64 3.06 -5.51 -7.73
CA ALA A 64 2.95 -6.78 -7.01
C ALA A 64 1.99 -6.61 -5.82
N VAL A 65 0.82 -7.25 -5.89
CA VAL A 65 -0.18 -7.24 -4.81
C VAL A 65 0.05 -8.45 -3.90
N MET A 66 0.05 -8.23 -2.58
CA MET A 66 0.11 -9.30 -1.59
C MET A 66 -0.96 -9.08 -0.51
N GLU A 67 -1.78 -10.11 -0.31
CA GLU A 67 -2.78 -10.12 0.75
C GLU A 67 -2.15 -10.52 2.07
N LYS A 68 -2.43 -9.74 3.11
CA LYS A 68 -1.86 -9.90 4.44
C LYS A 68 -2.95 -9.73 5.49
N PRO A 69 -3.42 -10.82 6.12
CA PRO A 69 -4.32 -10.72 7.27
C PRO A 69 -3.60 -10.10 8.48
N GLY A 70 -4.32 -9.32 9.28
CA GLY A 70 -3.82 -8.85 10.60
C GLY A 70 -2.82 -7.69 10.58
N ILE A 71 -2.61 -7.04 9.44
CA ILE A 71 -1.85 -5.79 9.34
C ILE A 71 -2.82 -4.61 9.46
N HIS A 72 -2.53 -3.71 10.39
CA HIS A 72 -3.42 -2.59 10.73
C HIS A 72 -2.75 -1.23 10.50
N GLU A 73 -1.44 -1.22 10.30
CA GLU A 73 -0.59 -0.06 10.18
C GLU A 73 -0.58 0.48 8.75
N HIS A 74 -0.92 1.75 8.53
CA HIS A 74 -0.77 2.39 7.22
C HIS A 74 0.63 2.98 7.07
N PHE A 75 1.38 2.42 6.13
CA PHE A 75 2.73 2.89 5.86
C PHE A 75 3.12 2.72 4.40
N ALA A 76 4.17 3.43 3.99
CA ALA A 76 4.95 3.13 2.81
C ALA A 76 6.44 3.28 3.11
N VAL A 77 7.22 2.30 2.66
CA VAL A 77 8.67 2.32 2.66
C VAL A 77 9.15 2.56 1.24
N ILE A 78 10.03 3.54 1.05
CA ILE A 78 10.63 3.93 -0.21
C ILE A 78 12.14 3.79 -0.10
N ASP A 79 12.77 3.15 -1.08
CA ASP A 79 14.22 2.96 -1.15
C ASP A 79 14.84 2.32 0.11
N LYS A 80 14.02 1.61 0.90
CA LYS A 80 14.40 1.03 2.21
C LYS A 80 14.97 2.06 3.20
N GLU A 81 14.55 3.32 3.10
CA GLU A 81 15.08 4.40 3.96
C GLU A 81 14.03 5.47 4.29
N ILE A 82 13.18 5.82 3.33
CA ILE A 82 12.13 6.82 3.57
C ILE A 82 10.86 6.08 3.97
N VAL A 83 10.33 6.44 5.13
CA VAL A 83 9.10 5.89 5.70
C VAL A 83 8.04 6.98 5.73
N TRP A 84 6.87 6.64 5.20
CA TRP A 84 5.64 7.39 5.37
C TRP A 84 4.74 6.57 6.27
N TYR A 85 4.26 7.15 7.37
CA TYR A 85 3.47 6.44 8.38
C TYR A 85 2.39 7.35 8.96
N GLY A 86 1.19 6.86 9.20
CA GLY A 86 0.11 7.64 9.83
C GLY A 86 -1.27 7.01 9.63
N SER A 87 -2.34 7.77 9.85
CA SER A 87 -3.72 7.35 9.62
C SER A 87 -4.15 7.50 8.16
N VAL A 88 -3.39 8.25 7.37
CA VAL A 88 -3.72 8.48 5.97
C VAL A 88 -3.70 7.19 5.17
N ASN A 89 -4.76 6.99 4.40
CA ASN A 89 -4.84 5.94 3.42
C ASN A 89 -4.09 6.40 2.16
N LEU A 90 -2.85 5.90 1.98
CA LEU A 90 -1.88 6.39 0.98
C LEU A 90 -2.31 6.23 -0.48
N LEU A 91 -3.27 5.34 -0.75
CA LEU A 91 -3.87 5.15 -2.08
C LEU A 91 -5.28 5.74 -2.17
N SER A 92 -5.72 6.54 -1.21
CA SER A 92 -7.04 7.16 -1.30
C SER A 92 -6.97 8.66 -1.02
N ASN A 93 -8.13 9.31 -1.01
CA ASN A 93 -8.21 10.71 -0.64
C ASN A 93 -7.92 10.85 0.86
N ALA A 94 -6.94 11.67 1.20
CA ALA A 94 -6.70 12.09 2.57
C ALA A 94 -7.90 12.89 3.10
N LYS A 95 -8.22 12.70 4.37
CA LYS A 95 -9.21 13.48 5.11
C LYS A 95 -8.53 14.59 5.89
N GLU A 96 -9.31 15.59 6.33
CA GLU A 96 -8.77 16.72 7.11
C GLU A 96 -8.18 16.27 8.45
N GLU A 97 -8.75 15.21 9.04
CA GLU A 97 -8.30 14.62 10.28
C GLU A 97 -7.11 13.65 10.14
N ASP A 98 -6.68 13.34 8.91
CA ASP A 98 -5.61 12.36 8.70
C ASP A 98 -4.23 12.93 9.07
N ASN A 99 -3.41 12.12 9.73
CA ASN A 99 -2.02 12.43 9.98
C ASN A 99 -1.08 11.62 9.08
N LEU A 100 0.05 12.25 8.72
CA LEU A 100 1.12 11.63 7.95
C LEU A 100 2.47 12.14 8.42
N MET A 101 3.33 11.22 8.86
CA MET A 101 4.71 11.49 9.22
C MET A 101 5.64 10.95 8.14
N ARG A 102 6.63 11.76 7.77
CA ARG A 102 7.74 11.34 6.91
C ARG A 102 9.01 11.23 7.75
N VAL A 103 9.56 10.02 7.81
CA VAL A 103 10.78 9.71 8.54
C VAL A 103 11.84 9.20 7.56
N LYS A 104 13.10 9.59 7.76
CA LYS A 104 14.24 9.06 7.00
C LYS A 104 15.10 8.24 7.96
N SER A 105 14.92 6.92 7.96
CA SER A 105 15.65 5.97 8.81
C SER A 105 15.59 4.58 8.16
N LYS A 106 16.76 3.96 8.02
CA LYS A 106 16.87 2.59 7.47
C LYS A 106 16.38 1.55 8.47
N GLU A 107 16.57 1.84 9.75
CA GLU A 107 16.18 1.00 10.88
C GLU A 107 14.66 0.85 10.93
N ILE A 108 13.93 1.97 10.95
CA ILE A 108 12.45 1.97 10.94
C ILE A 108 11.93 1.36 9.63
N ALA A 109 12.57 1.67 8.50
CA ALA A 109 12.20 1.08 7.22
C ALA A 109 12.34 -0.46 7.24
N GLN A 110 13.40 -0.98 7.85
CA GLN A 110 13.60 -2.42 7.99
C GLN A 110 12.54 -3.05 8.90
N GLU A 111 12.26 -2.47 10.07
CA GLU A 111 11.24 -2.99 10.99
C GLU A 111 9.86 -3.09 10.30
N LEU A 112 9.45 -2.04 9.57
CA LEU A 112 8.17 -2.06 8.85
C LEU A 112 8.16 -3.05 7.68
N LEU A 113 9.29 -3.25 7.00
CA LEU A 113 9.41 -4.31 6.00
C LEU A 113 9.30 -5.69 6.64
N GLU A 114 9.91 -5.91 7.80
CA GLU A 114 9.78 -7.17 8.53
C GLU A 114 8.33 -7.40 8.95
N ILE A 115 7.62 -6.41 9.48
CA ILE A 115 6.19 -6.51 9.80
C ILE A 115 5.35 -6.84 8.55
N GLY A 116 5.60 -6.13 7.44
CA GLY A 116 4.82 -6.28 6.21
C GLY A 116 5.05 -7.63 5.49
N PHE A 117 6.27 -8.15 5.51
CA PHE A 117 6.66 -9.35 4.75
C PHE A 117 6.77 -10.63 5.61
N THR A 118 6.88 -10.55 6.93
CA THR A 118 6.98 -11.76 7.78
C THR A 118 5.64 -12.47 7.82
N VAL A 119 5.60 -13.75 7.41
CA VAL A 119 4.42 -14.63 7.49
C VAL A 119 3.96 -14.70 8.95
N SER A 120 2.74 -14.25 9.24
CA SER A 120 2.12 -14.47 10.55
C SER A 120 1.65 -15.92 10.61
N ASP A 121 2.59 -16.85 10.81
CA ASP A 121 2.28 -18.16 11.37
C ASP A 121 2.25 -17.99 12.89
N ARG A 122 1.11 -17.53 13.42
CA ARG A 122 0.70 -17.73 14.81
C ARG A 122 -0.81 -17.85 14.90
#